data_AF-A0A967IAR4-F1
#
_entry.id   AF-A0A967IAR4-F1
#
_cell.length_a   1.000
_cell.length_b   1.000
_cell.length_c   1.000
_cell.angle_alpha   90.00
_cell.angle_beta   90.00
_cell.angle_gamma   90.00
#
_symmetry.space_group_name_H-M   'P 1'
#
loop_
_entity.id
_entity.type
_entity.pdbx_description
1 polymer ?
#
loop_
_entity_poly.entity_id
_entity_poly.type
_entity_poly.pdbx_seq_one_letter_code
_entity_poly.pdbx_strand_id
1 'polypeptide(L)'
;GISTEQVGAIEDRMRQFVRQDIPIERRKIAFADAMARLEAEKQWDKYNLLRFRNPPKVVIYTCDGFSDLAHGPLADRTAALSHFKLIPYA
;
A
#
# COMPACT_ATOMS: atom_id res chain seq x y z
N GLY A 1 -6.22 -19.54 8.41
CA GLY A 1 -4.81 -19.19 8.23
C GLY A 1 -4.48 -19.22 6.75
N ILE A 2 -3.42 -18.52 6.33
CA ILE A 2 -2.93 -18.53 4.95
C ILE A 2 -2.07 -19.79 4.76
N SER A 3 -2.27 -20.55 3.67
CA SER A 3 -1.47 -21.75 3.37
C SER A 3 -0.09 -21.40 2.83
N THR A 4 0.85 -22.35 2.87
CA THR A 4 2.19 -22.20 2.27
C THR A 4 2.14 -21.93 0.77
N GLU A 5 1.20 -22.56 0.07
CA GLU A 5 0.94 -22.33 -1.36
C GLU A 5 0.49 -20.89 -1.62
N GLN A 6 -0.42 -20.37 -0.79
CA GLN A 6 -0.87 -18.98 -0.89
C GLN A 6 0.27 -18.00 -0.62
N VAL A 7 1.15 -18.29 0.35
CA VAL A 7 2.35 -17.46 0.60
C VAL A 7 3.28 -17.46 -0.62
N GLY A 8 3.51 -18.62 -1.24
CA GLY A 8 4.30 -18.72 -2.47
C GLY A 8 3.71 -17.88 -3.60
N ALA A 9 2.40 -17.98 -3.83
CA ALA A 9 1.71 -17.19 -4.85
C ALA A 9 1.80 -15.68 -4.60
N ILE A 10 1.73 -15.24 -3.34
CA ILE A 10 1.90 -13.83 -2.97
C ILE A 10 3.34 -13.38 -3.25
N GLU A 11 4.35 -14.17 -2.85
CA GLU A 11 5.76 -13.84 -3.10
C GLU A 11 6.04 -13.73 -4.60
N ASP A 12 5.54 -14.65 -5.41
CA ASP A 12 5.70 -14.62 -6.87
C ASP A 12 5.05 -13.37 -7.49
N ARG A 13 3.85 -13.00 -7.03
CA ARG A 13 3.19 -11.77 -7.48
C ARG A 13 3.97 -10.52 -7.09
N MET A 14 4.51 -10.46 -5.87
CA MET A 14 5.38 -9.36 -5.44
C MET A 14 6.65 -9.28 -6.29
N ARG A 15 7.29 -10.41 -6.62
CA ARG A 15 8.47 -10.45 -7.50
C ARG A 15 8.13 -10.02 -8.93
N GLN A 16 6.92 -10.30 -9.41
CA GLN A 16 6.44 -9.76 -10.69
C GLN A 16 6.37 -8.23 -10.66
N PHE A 17 5.84 -7.62 -9.60
CA PHE A 17 5.83 -6.17 -9.44
C PHE A 17 7.22 -5.55 -9.38
N VAL A 18 8.17 -6.20 -8.73
CA VAL A 18 9.58 -5.76 -8.74
C VAL A 18 10.13 -5.74 -10.17
N ARG A 19 9.88 -6.80 -10.96
CA ARG A 19 10.32 -6.88 -12.37
C ARG A 19 9.65 -5.86 -13.27
N GLN A 20 8.42 -5.45 -12.95
CA GLN A 20 7.67 -4.43 -13.70
C GLN A 20 8.11 -3.01 -13.37
N ASP A 21 8.92 -2.81 -12.32
CA ASP A 21 9.47 -1.51 -11.94
C ASP A 21 8.39 -0.42 -11.82
N ILE A 22 7.36 -0.70 -11.02
CA ILE A 22 6.19 0.15 -10.85
C ILE A 22 6.56 1.34 -9.94
N PRO A 23 6.17 2.58 -10.31
CA PRO A 23 6.39 3.74 -9.47
C PRO A 23 5.51 3.70 -8.21
N ILE A 24 6.11 4.08 -7.07
CA ILE A 24 5.42 4.27 -5.80
C ILE A 24 5.27 5.78 -5.61
N GLU A 25 4.10 6.29 -5.94
CA GLU A 25 3.88 7.73 -6.01
C GLU A 25 3.40 8.31 -4.68
N ARG A 26 4.13 9.31 -4.18
CA ARG A 26 3.70 10.09 -3.02
C ARG A 26 2.83 11.27 -3.46
N ARG A 27 1.56 11.27 -3.03
CA ARG A 27 0.61 12.35 -3.34
C ARG A 27 0.10 13.00 -2.06
N LYS A 28 0.05 14.33 -2.04
CA LYS A 28 -0.56 15.12 -0.96
C LYS A 28 -1.93 15.59 -1.42
N ILE A 29 -2.99 14.93 -0.95
CA ILE A 29 -4.37 15.18 -1.39
C ILE A 29 -5.21 15.77 -0.25
N ALA A 30 -6.38 16.32 -0.59
CA ALA A 30 -7.32 16.79 0.43
C ALA A 30 -7.83 15.60 1.26
N PHE A 31 -8.14 15.86 2.53
CA PHE A 31 -8.67 14.83 3.41
C PHE A 31 -9.97 14.21 2.89
N ALA A 32 -10.87 15.03 2.33
CA ALA A 32 -12.10 14.53 1.71
C ALA A 32 -11.82 13.54 0.56
N ASP A 33 -10.86 13.86 -0.32
CA ASP A 33 -10.47 12.97 -1.43
C ASP A 33 -9.87 11.66 -0.93
N ALA A 34 -9.06 11.73 0.13
CA ALA A 34 -8.49 10.56 0.78
C ALA A 34 -9.57 9.65 1.38
N MET A 35 -10.54 10.23 2.10
CA MET A 35 -11.64 9.49 2.69
C MET A 35 -12.49 8.81 1.62
N ALA A 36 -12.82 9.50 0.53
CA ALA A 36 -13.57 8.94 -0.59
C ALA A 36 -12.83 7.78 -1.29
N ARG A 37 -11.50 7.87 -1.44
CA ARG A 37 -10.68 6.77 -1.98
C ARG A 37 -10.64 5.56 -1.06
N LEU A 38 -10.39 5.77 0.22
CA LEU A 38 -10.34 4.67 1.20
C LEU A 38 -11.69 3.95 1.30
N GLU A 39 -12.80 4.70 1.20
CA GLU A 39 -14.15 4.14 1.15
C GLU A 39 -14.39 3.33 -0.14
N ALA A 40 -14.03 3.87 -1.31
CA ALA A 40 -14.16 3.18 -2.59
C ALA A 40 -13.32 1.88 -2.66
N GLU A 41 -12.12 1.90 -2.08
CA GLU A 41 -11.22 0.74 -1.98
C GLU A 41 -11.60 -0.21 -0.82
N LYS A 42 -12.67 0.09 -0.07
CA LYS A 42 -13.14 -0.67 1.11
C LYS A 42 -12.08 -0.84 2.21
N GLN A 43 -11.15 0.10 2.31
CA GLN A 43 -10.07 0.11 3.30
C GLN A 43 -10.56 0.70 4.63
N TRP A 44 -11.53 0.01 5.27
CA TRP A 44 -12.22 0.49 6.46
C TRP A 44 -11.32 0.75 7.66
N ASP A 45 -10.24 0.00 7.82
CA ASP A 45 -9.29 0.20 8.92
C ASP A 45 -8.61 1.57 8.81
N LYS A 46 -8.10 1.90 7.62
CA LYS A 46 -7.47 3.20 7.33
C LYS A 46 -8.49 4.33 7.39
N TYR A 47 -9.71 4.10 6.90
CA TYR A 47 -10.82 5.06 7.00
C TYR A 47 -11.12 5.38 8.48
N ASN A 48 -11.26 4.37 9.33
CA ASN A 48 -11.57 4.56 10.75
C ASN A 48 -10.45 5.23 11.54
N LEU A 49 -9.18 5.02 11.16
CA LEU A 49 -8.03 5.71 11.73
C LEU A 49 -8.01 7.21 11.39
N LEU A 50 -8.52 7.60 10.21
CA LEU A 50 -8.46 8.96 9.71
C LEU A 50 -9.71 9.79 9.97
N ARG A 51 -10.90 9.17 10.03
CA ARG A 51 -12.21 9.87 10.02
C ARG A 51 -12.40 10.98 11.06
N PHE A 52 -11.65 10.94 12.18
CA PHE A 52 -11.75 11.93 13.24
C PHE A 52 -10.54 12.86 13.37
N ARG A 53 -9.50 12.69 12.54
CA ARG A 53 -8.30 13.55 12.61
C ARG A 53 -8.47 14.88 11.89
N ASN A 54 -9.33 14.95 10.87
CA ASN A 54 -9.66 16.14 10.07
C ASN A 54 -8.47 17.08 9.70
N PRO A 55 -7.31 16.58 9.25
CA PRO A 55 -6.25 17.45 8.75
C PRO A 55 -6.65 18.08 7.40
N PRO A 56 -6.11 19.25 7.02
CA PRO A 56 -6.44 19.87 5.74
C PRO A 56 -5.96 19.06 4.53
N LYS A 57 -4.83 18.36 4.67
CA LYS A 57 -4.24 17.51 3.64
C LYS A 57 -3.61 16.28 4.26
N VAL A 58 -3.69 15.15 3.57
CA VAL A 58 -3.01 13.90 3.96
C VAL A 58 -2.06 13.44 2.87
N VAL A 59 -1.04 12.70 3.28
CA VAL A 59 -0.10 12.07 2.35
C VAL A 59 -0.56 10.64 2.13
N ILE A 60 -0.74 10.27 0.86
CA ILE A 60 -1.04 8.91 0.42
C ILE A 60 0.05 8.47 -0.54
N TYR A 61 0.45 7.21 -0.43
CA TYR A 61 1.27 6.52 -1.40
C TYR A 61 0.38 5.64 -2.27
N THR A 62 0.59 5.68 -3.58
CA THR A 62 -0.12 4.82 -4.53
C THR A 62 0.85 3.95 -5.30
N CYS A 63 0.57 2.65 -5.39
CA CYS A 63 1.34 1.69 -6.17
C CYS A 63 0.37 0.73 -6.85
N ASP A 64 0.40 0.63 -8.17
CA ASP A 64 -0.47 -0.25 -8.97
C ASP A 64 -1.97 -0.19 -8.60
N GLY A 65 -2.51 1.01 -8.37
CA GLY A 65 -3.92 1.21 -7.99
C GLY A 65 -4.24 0.93 -6.52
N PHE A 66 -3.27 0.52 -5.70
CA PHE A 66 -3.42 0.39 -4.26
C PHE A 66 -2.97 1.66 -3.53
N SER A 67 -3.78 2.13 -2.58
CA SER A 67 -3.47 3.33 -1.76
C SER A 67 -3.10 2.98 -0.31
N ASP A 68 -2.05 3.62 0.22
CA ASP A 68 -1.63 3.48 1.61
C ASP A 68 -1.20 4.78 2.30
N LEU A 69 -1.39 4.82 3.62
CA LEU A 69 -0.95 5.86 4.55
C LEU A 69 0.38 5.44 5.17
N ALA A 70 1.49 5.67 4.47
CA ALA A 70 2.80 5.36 5.05
C ALA A 70 3.25 6.46 6.02
N HIS A 71 3.82 6.05 7.16
CA HIS A 71 4.31 6.95 8.21
C HIS A 71 5.70 7.56 7.93
N GLY A 72 6.36 7.16 6.84
CA GLY A 72 7.69 7.62 6.46
C GLY A 72 7.91 7.62 4.94
N PRO A 73 9.13 7.96 4.50
CA PRO A 73 9.54 7.83 3.11
C PRO A 73 9.50 6.36 2.67
N LEU A 74 8.95 6.10 1.48
CA LEU A 74 9.03 4.81 0.81
C LEU A 74 10.05 4.88 -0.32
N ALA A 75 10.47 3.73 -0.82
CA ALA A 75 11.22 3.65 -2.07
C ALA A 75 10.40 4.23 -3.23
N ASP A 76 11.05 4.88 -4.19
CA ASP A 76 10.36 5.52 -5.32
C ASP A 76 9.79 4.52 -6.33
N ARG A 77 10.36 3.31 -6.40
CA ARG A 77 9.97 2.27 -7.37
C ARG A 77 10.10 0.87 -6.76
N THR A 78 9.28 -0.06 -7.22
CA THR A 78 9.30 -1.45 -6.74
C THR A 78 10.61 -2.18 -7.05
N ALA A 79 11.34 -1.79 -8.10
CA ALA A 79 12.62 -2.42 -8.45
C ALA A 79 13.69 -2.29 -7.36
N ALA A 80 13.63 -1.25 -6.52
CA ALA A 80 14.53 -1.07 -5.40
C ALA A 80 14.35 -2.12 -4.29
N LEU A 81 13.22 -2.85 -4.30
CA LEU A 81 12.84 -3.84 -3.29
C LEU A 81 13.16 -5.27 -3.76
N SER A 82 14.26 -5.48 -4.48
CA SER A 82 14.60 -6.77 -5.11
C SER A 82 14.93 -7.89 -4.11
N HIS A 83 15.36 -7.55 -2.90
CA HIS A 83 15.81 -8.51 -1.89
C HIS A 83 14.81 -8.60 -0.74
N PHE A 84 13.88 -9.54 -0.83
CA PHE A 84 12.92 -9.86 0.23
C PHE A 84 12.53 -11.35 0.19
N LYS A 85 11.90 -11.83 1.26
CA LYS A 85 11.31 -13.16 1.40
C LYS A 85 10.10 -13.10 2.34
N LEU A 86 9.04 -13.85 2.04
CA LEU A 86 7.92 -14.00 2.98
C LEU A 86 8.19 -15.13 3.97
N ILE A 87 7.98 -14.84 5.26
CA ILE A 87 8.14 -15.81 6.35
C ILE A 87 6.75 -16.06 6.94
N PRO A 88 6.19 -17.27 6.83
CA PRO A 88 4.88 -17.56 7.40
C PRO A 88 4.95 -17.51 8.93
N TYR A 89 3.94 -16.90 9.54
CA TYR A 89 3.76 -16.92 10.99
C TYR A 89 2.78 -18.06 11.35
N ALA A 90 3.15 -18.86 12.34
CA ALA A 90 2.34 -19.97 12.86
C ALA A 90 1.29 -19.48 13.86
#